data_AF-A0A536PHD6-F1
#
_entry.id   AF-A0A536PHD6-F1
#
_cell.length_a   1.000
_cell.length_b   1.000
_cell.length_c   1.000
_cell.angle_alpha   90.00
_cell.angle_beta   90.00
_cell.angle_gamma   90.00
#
_symmetry.space_group_name_H-M   'P 1'
#
loop_
_entity.id
_entity.type
_entity.pdbx_description
1 polymer ?
#
loop_
_entity_poly.entity_id
_entity_poly.type
_entity_poly.pdbx_seq_one_letter_code
_entity_poly.pdbx_strand_id
1 'polypeptide(L)'
;YLPVWVDGALFSCGDGHAAQGDGEVCITAIETTMTATLRFTVRRDIRLAWPELETSLARPRGRHYATTGIAPDLMEAARQAVRGMIGHLVERRGLSREDAYILSSVAVDLRISEVVDAPNWVVSAFLPLDIFGTSGRIPGQMTGSRSRFLRARARGPAAKSGRPTSVTRWR
;
A
#
# COMPACT_ATOMS: atom_id res chain seq x y z
N TYR A 1 -19.80 -9.33 12.54
CA TYR A 1 -21.20 -9.75 12.76
C TYR A 1 -21.95 -9.65 11.44
N LEU A 2 -22.74 -10.68 11.10
CA LEU A 2 -23.56 -10.73 9.89
C LEU A 2 -25.03 -10.91 10.28
N PRO A 3 -25.99 -10.22 9.62
CA PRO A 3 -27.40 -10.49 9.85
C PRO A 3 -27.79 -11.88 9.33
N VAL A 4 -28.70 -12.56 10.03
CA VAL A 4 -29.29 -13.84 9.60
C VAL A 4 -30.68 -13.55 9.02
N TRP A 5 -30.80 -13.63 7.69
CA TRP A 5 -32.05 -13.34 7.00
C TRP A 5 -32.88 -14.60 6.69
N VAL A 6 -32.25 -15.77 6.69
CA VAL A 6 -32.90 -17.06 6.39
C VAL A 6 -32.46 -18.11 7.40
N ASP A 7 -33.30 -19.13 7.56
CA ASP A 7 -32.99 -20.26 8.43
C ASP A 7 -31.68 -20.94 8.03
N GLY A 8 -30.86 -21.28 9.03
CA GLY A 8 -29.54 -21.86 8.83
C GLY A 8 -28.47 -20.87 8.36
N ALA A 9 -28.80 -19.59 8.15
CA ALA A 9 -27.95 -18.50 7.65
C ALA A 9 -27.32 -18.69 6.26
N LEU A 10 -27.01 -19.93 5.86
CA LEU A 10 -26.43 -20.31 4.57
C LEU A 10 -25.15 -19.53 4.25
N PHE A 11 -24.24 -19.46 5.22
CA PHE A 11 -22.97 -18.74 5.09
C PHE A 11 -22.12 -19.28 3.93
N SER A 12 -21.54 -18.36 3.15
CA SER A 12 -20.53 -18.61 2.13
C SER A 12 -19.45 -17.53 2.17
N CYS A 13 -18.24 -17.87 1.74
CA CYS A 13 -17.13 -16.91 1.57
C CYS A 13 -16.18 -17.35 0.45
N GLY A 14 -15.56 -16.36 -0.20
CA GLY A 14 -14.58 -16.53 -1.29
C GLY A 14 -13.78 -15.24 -1.44
N ASP A 15 -13.23 -15.00 -2.63
CA ASP A 15 -12.57 -13.73 -3.00
C ASP A 15 -11.34 -13.42 -2.13
N GLY A 16 -10.35 -14.32 -2.20
CA GLY A 16 -9.17 -14.24 -1.36
C GLY A 16 -8.15 -13.24 -1.91
N HIS A 17 -7.82 -12.21 -1.14
CA HIS A 17 -6.80 -11.22 -1.52
C HIS A 17 -5.57 -11.34 -0.63
N ALA A 18 -4.38 -11.45 -1.23
CA ALA A 18 -3.11 -11.40 -0.50
C ALA A 18 -2.73 -9.97 -0.10
N ALA A 19 -3.15 -8.97 -0.88
CA ALA A 19 -3.03 -7.55 -0.58
C ALA A 19 -4.05 -6.73 -1.40
N GLN A 20 -4.66 -5.74 -0.77
CA GLN A 20 -5.60 -4.78 -1.37
C GLN A 20 -5.50 -3.46 -0.59
N GLY A 21 -5.53 -2.33 -1.31
CA GLY A 21 -5.71 -1.01 -0.72
C GLY A 21 -7.17 -0.58 -0.71
N ASP A 22 -7.55 0.33 0.20
CA ASP A 22 -8.92 0.86 0.24
C ASP A 22 -9.33 1.42 -1.14
N GLY A 23 -10.46 0.95 -1.67
CA GLY A 23 -11.06 1.42 -2.92
C GLY A 23 -10.83 0.54 -4.15
N GLU A 24 -9.90 -0.43 -4.10
CA GLU A 24 -9.68 -1.43 -5.18
C GLU A 24 -9.68 -0.79 -6.58
N VAL A 25 -8.89 0.29 -6.71
CA VAL A 25 -9.12 1.29 -7.74
C VAL A 25 -8.86 0.79 -9.16
N CYS A 26 -8.19 -0.35 -9.33
CA CYS A 26 -7.97 -1.00 -10.62
C CYS A 26 -8.80 -2.29 -10.83
N ILE A 27 -9.92 -2.45 -10.11
CA ILE A 27 -10.85 -3.59 -10.22
C ILE A 27 -10.30 -4.92 -9.66
N THR A 28 -9.06 -4.95 -9.19
CA THR A 28 -8.47 -6.18 -8.66
C THR A 28 -7.49 -5.89 -7.55
N ALA A 29 -7.26 -6.92 -6.74
CA ALA A 29 -6.24 -7.00 -5.72
C ALA A 29 -5.08 -7.91 -6.18
N ILE A 30 -4.23 -8.35 -5.24
CA ILE A 30 -3.44 -9.56 -5.46
C ILE A 30 -4.33 -10.77 -5.18
N GLU A 31 -5.03 -11.24 -6.22
CA GLU A 31 -5.94 -12.38 -6.15
C GLU A 31 -5.22 -13.68 -5.78
N THR A 32 -5.80 -14.46 -4.87
CA THR A 32 -5.25 -15.75 -4.45
C THR A 32 -6.30 -16.72 -3.97
N THR A 33 -5.97 -18.02 -4.06
CA THR A 33 -6.67 -19.05 -3.30
C THR A 33 -6.50 -18.81 -1.80
N MET A 34 -7.55 -19.05 -1.01
CA MET A 34 -7.56 -18.87 0.44
C MET A 34 -8.11 -20.12 1.13
N THR A 35 -7.53 -20.46 2.28
CA THR A 35 -8.11 -21.41 3.24
C THR A 35 -8.34 -20.67 4.56
N ALA A 36 -9.58 -20.67 5.06
CA ALA A 36 -9.94 -19.97 6.29
C ALA A 36 -10.51 -20.96 7.33
N THR A 37 -10.13 -20.77 8.59
CA THR A 37 -10.76 -21.44 9.74
C THR A 37 -11.65 -20.45 10.46
N LEU A 38 -12.96 -20.69 10.46
CA LEU A 38 -13.97 -19.78 10.99
C LEU A 38 -14.73 -20.43 12.15
N ARG A 39 -15.10 -19.63 13.14
CA ARG A 39 -15.98 -20.04 14.23
C ARG A 39 -17.25 -19.19 14.20
N PHE A 40 -18.40 -19.86 14.17
CA PHE A 40 -19.70 -19.21 14.20
C PHE A 40 -20.33 -19.30 15.58
N THR A 41 -21.03 -18.24 15.96
CA THR A 41 -21.84 -18.19 17.18
C THR A 41 -23.10 -17.43 16.88
N VAL A 42 -24.26 -18.02 17.20
CA VAL A 42 -25.55 -17.38 16.97
C VAL A 42 -25.82 -16.41 18.12
N ARG A 43 -26.04 -15.14 17.79
CA ARG A 43 -26.39 -14.07 18.73
C ARG A 43 -27.83 -13.64 18.49
N ARG A 44 -28.72 -13.97 19.41
CA ARG A 44 -30.17 -13.63 19.34
C ARG A 44 -30.50 -12.28 19.98
N ASP A 45 -29.55 -11.72 20.70
CA ASP A 45 -29.61 -10.46 21.43
C ASP A 45 -29.25 -9.24 20.58
N ILE A 46 -28.78 -9.45 19.34
CA ILE A 46 -28.39 -8.38 18.41
C ILE A 46 -29.31 -8.40 17.18
N ARG A 47 -29.76 -7.23 16.73
CA ARG A 47 -30.43 -7.03 15.44
C ARG A 47 -29.62 -6.06 14.60
N LEU A 48 -29.19 -6.49 13.42
CA LEU A 48 -28.35 -5.70 12.52
C LEU A 48 -29.07 -5.46 11.19
N ALA A 49 -28.98 -4.24 10.68
CA ALA A 49 -29.39 -3.93 9.30
C ALA A 49 -28.28 -4.28 8.29
N TRP A 50 -27.02 -4.09 8.70
CA TRP A 50 -25.83 -4.26 7.85
C TRP A 50 -24.74 -5.04 8.60
N PRO A 51 -23.77 -5.64 7.88
CA PRO A 51 -22.58 -6.19 8.50
C PRO A 51 -21.84 -5.17 9.36
N GLU A 52 -21.38 -5.61 10.52
CA GLU A 52 -20.52 -4.82 11.41
C GLU A 52 -19.25 -5.61 11.70
N LEU A 53 -18.11 -4.94 11.85
CA LEU A 53 -16.83 -5.58 12.15
C LEU A 53 -16.19 -4.94 13.38
N GLU A 54 -15.60 -5.78 14.23
CA GLU A 54 -14.79 -5.36 15.36
C GLU A 54 -13.39 -5.93 15.15
N THR A 55 -12.37 -5.07 15.20
CA THR A 55 -10.99 -5.48 14.89
C THR A 55 -9.97 -4.71 15.72
N SER A 56 -8.86 -5.36 16.06
CA SER A 56 -7.69 -4.72 16.67
C SER A 56 -6.79 -4.01 15.64
N LEU A 57 -7.12 -4.11 14.35
CA LEU A 57 -6.42 -3.42 13.26
C LEU A 57 -6.80 -1.93 13.29
N ALA A 58 -6.16 -1.16 14.16
CA ALA A 58 -6.19 0.28 14.09
C ALA A 58 -5.27 0.75 12.95
N ARG A 59 -5.79 1.65 12.09
CA ARG A 59 -5.16 2.53 11.08
C ARG A 59 -3.71 2.21 10.65
N PRO A 60 -3.36 2.32 9.36
CA PRO A 60 -2.03 1.96 8.91
C PRO A 60 -0.96 2.75 9.70
N ARG A 61 -0.05 1.99 10.33
CA ARG A 61 1.05 2.51 11.13
C ARG A 61 2.21 2.87 10.20
N GLY A 62 3.02 3.84 10.60
CA GLY A 62 4.20 4.26 9.82
C GLY A 62 3.94 5.49 8.94
N ARG A 63 4.91 5.77 8.06
CA ARG A 63 4.91 7.00 7.25
C ARG A 63 4.10 6.82 5.98
N HIS A 64 3.32 7.84 5.64
CA HIS A 64 2.50 7.86 4.44
C HIS A 64 2.79 9.11 3.61
N TYR A 65 2.63 8.98 2.29
CA TYR A 65 2.45 10.10 1.39
C TYR A 65 0.98 10.14 0.96
N ALA A 66 0.38 11.32 0.90
CA ALA A 66 -1.02 11.46 0.54
C ALA A 66 -1.20 12.44 -0.61
N THR A 67 -2.08 12.08 -1.53
CA THR A 67 -2.67 12.99 -2.52
C THR A 67 -4.15 13.15 -2.22
N THR A 68 -4.73 14.29 -2.62
CA THR A 68 -6.11 14.64 -2.28
C THR A 68 -6.84 15.10 -3.53
N GLY A 69 -8.11 14.76 -3.63
CA GLY A 69 -9.06 15.36 -4.56
C GLY A 69 -10.14 16.12 -3.80
N ILE A 70 -10.59 17.22 -4.40
CA ILE A 70 -11.61 18.09 -3.83
C ILE A 70 -12.63 18.37 -4.94
N ALA A 71 -13.86 17.92 -4.73
CA ALA A 71 -14.90 18.04 -5.75
C ALA A 71 -16.29 18.00 -5.11
N PRO A 72 -17.33 18.48 -5.83
CA PRO A 72 -18.70 18.39 -5.35
C PRO A 72 -19.31 16.99 -5.39
N ASP A 73 -18.59 16.04 -5.98
CA ASP A 73 -18.93 14.62 -6.03
C ASP A 73 -17.78 13.80 -5.45
N LEU A 74 -18.10 12.83 -4.58
CA LEU A 74 -17.11 11.98 -3.92
C LEU A 74 -16.36 11.09 -4.93
N MET A 75 -17.02 10.65 -6.01
CA MET A 75 -16.36 9.81 -7.01
C MET A 75 -15.36 10.62 -7.83
N GLU A 76 -15.66 11.88 -8.12
CA GLU A 76 -14.70 12.78 -8.76
C GLU A 76 -13.53 13.15 -7.84
N ALA A 77 -13.79 13.45 -6.57
CA ALA A 77 -12.73 13.65 -5.57
C ALA A 77 -11.82 12.41 -5.45
N ALA A 78 -12.41 11.21 -5.43
CA ALA A 78 -11.68 9.95 -5.47
C ALA A 78 -10.79 9.82 -6.71
N ARG A 79 -11.33 10.09 -7.92
CA ARG A 79 -10.56 10.04 -9.17
C ARG A 79 -9.37 11.00 -9.14
N GLN A 80 -9.56 12.22 -8.65
CA GLN A 80 -8.50 13.21 -8.55
C GLN A 80 -7.40 12.76 -7.58
N ALA A 81 -7.78 12.25 -6.39
CA ALA A 81 -6.82 11.73 -5.42
C ALA A 81 -5.96 10.61 -6.01
N VAL A 82 -6.59 9.62 -6.66
CA VAL A 82 -5.89 8.48 -7.29
C VAL A 82 -5.02 8.92 -8.46
N ARG A 83 -5.51 9.80 -9.34
CA ARG A 83 -4.71 10.34 -10.47
C ARG A 83 -3.49 11.11 -9.97
N GLY A 84 -3.64 11.88 -8.90
CA GLY A 84 -2.53 12.53 -8.23
C GLY A 84 -1.51 11.53 -7.71
N MET A 85 -1.96 10.42 -7.12
CA MET A 85 -1.06 9.36 -6.62
C MET A 85 -0.31 8.67 -7.76
N ILE A 86 -1.00 8.34 -8.85
CA ILE A 86 -0.37 7.79 -10.05
C ILE A 86 0.69 8.77 -10.59
N GLY A 87 0.37 10.06 -10.68
CA GLY A 87 1.33 11.10 -11.06
C GLY A 87 2.56 11.12 -10.14
N HIS A 88 2.35 11.09 -8.82
CA HIS A 88 3.43 11.02 -7.84
C HIS A 88 4.33 9.79 -8.04
N LEU A 89 3.75 8.60 -8.22
CA LEU A 89 4.48 7.36 -8.41
C LEU A 89 5.28 7.38 -9.73
N VAL A 90 4.71 7.89 -10.81
CA VAL A 90 5.41 8.05 -12.08
C VAL A 90 6.58 9.03 -11.93
N GLU A 91 6.33 10.24 -11.43
CA GLU A 91 7.33 11.31 -11.38
C GLU A 91 8.43 11.09 -10.33
N ARG A 92 8.07 10.58 -9.15
CA ARG A 92 8.98 10.49 -7.99
C ARG A 92 9.52 9.09 -7.76
N ARG A 93 8.85 8.05 -8.27
CA ARG A 93 9.27 6.65 -8.13
C ARG A 93 9.65 6.00 -9.45
N GLY A 94 9.41 6.66 -10.59
CA GLY A 94 9.83 6.17 -11.91
C GLY A 94 9.05 4.95 -12.40
N LEU A 95 7.84 4.72 -11.85
CA LEU A 95 6.97 3.65 -12.32
C LEU A 95 6.34 4.00 -13.68
N SER A 96 5.97 2.98 -14.45
CA SER A 96 5.04 3.17 -15.57
C SER A 96 3.67 3.63 -15.05
N ARG A 97 2.83 4.16 -15.93
CA ARG A 97 1.46 4.57 -15.53
C ARG A 97 0.64 3.36 -15.10
N GLU A 98 0.83 2.24 -15.78
CA GLU A 98 0.16 0.96 -15.55
C GLU A 98 0.59 0.36 -14.21
N ASP A 99 1.90 0.29 -13.94
CA ASP A 99 2.42 -0.21 -12.66
C ASP A 99 1.99 0.69 -11.50
N ALA A 100 2.01 2.02 -11.69
CA ALA A 100 1.54 2.96 -10.68
C ALA A 100 0.04 2.78 -10.38
N TYR A 101 -0.76 2.49 -11.40
CA TYR A 101 -2.19 2.24 -11.23
C TYR A 101 -2.46 0.91 -10.51
N ILE A 102 -1.78 -0.17 -10.90
CA ILE A 102 -1.87 -1.47 -10.23
C ILE A 102 -1.40 -1.37 -8.78
N LEU A 103 -0.24 -0.74 -8.54
CA LEU A 103 0.27 -0.52 -7.18
C LEU A 103 -0.71 0.30 -6.32
N SER A 104 -1.39 1.27 -6.92
CA SER A 104 -2.42 2.04 -6.22
C SER A 104 -3.58 1.16 -5.76
N SER A 105 -4.02 0.19 -6.55
CA SER A 105 -5.08 -0.75 -6.13
C SER A 105 -4.64 -1.71 -5.03
N VAL A 106 -3.37 -2.10 -5.03
CA VAL A 106 -2.84 -3.10 -4.10
C VAL A 106 -2.43 -2.52 -2.75
N ALA A 107 -1.94 -1.27 -2.73
CA ALA A 107 -1.24 -0.73 -1.55
C ALA A 107 -1.67 0.66 -1.11
N VAL A 108 -2.49 1.39 -1.88
CA VAL A 108 -2.92 2.75 -1.52
C VAL A 108 -4.31 2.71 -0.91
N ASP A 109 -4.47 3.36 0.24
CA ASP A 109 -5.74 3.45 0.92
C ASP A 109 -6.48 4.75 0.54
N LEU A 110 -7.56 4.63 -0.22
CA LEU A 110 -8.49 5.73 -0.47
C LEU A 110 -9.43 5.97 0.73
N ARG A 111 -9.49 7.21 1.22
CA ARG A 111 -10.31 7.59 2.37
C ARG A 111 -11.06 8.88 2.16
N ILE A 112 -12.30 8.90 2.61
CA ILE A 112 -13.06 10.13 2.80
C ILE A 112 -12.40 10.89 3.95
N SER A 113 -11.86 12.07 3.65
CA SER A 113 -11.23 12.95 4.63
C SER A 113 -12.26 13.87 5.26
N GLU A 114 -13.23 14.35 4.48
CA GLU A 114 -14.19 15.36 4.94
C GLU A 114 -15.44 15.41 4.02
N VAL A 115 -16.62 15.60 4.62
CA VAL A 115 -17.95 15.57 3.97
C VAL A 115 -18.89 16.66 4.50
N VAL A 116 -18.35 17.77 5.02
CA VAL A 116 -19.17 18.78 5.71
C VAL A 116 -19.10 20.16 5.07
N ASP A 117 -18.10 20.42 4.23
CA ASP A 117 -17.86 21.73 3.61
C ASP A 117 -18.52 21.86 2.23
N ALA A 118 -19.86 21.79 2.23
CA ALA A 118 -20.66 21.94 1.02
C ALA A 118 -20.25 23.22 0.21
N PRO A 119 -20.10 23.13 -1.12
CA PRO A 119 -20.44 21.98 -1.95
C PRO A 119 -19.30 20.96 -2.09
N ASN A 120 -18.13 21.13 -1.47
CA ASN A 120 -16.93 20.34 -1.77
C ASN A 120 -16.67 19.25 -0.74
N TRP A 121 -16.31 18.07 -1.22
CA TRP A 121 -15.90 16.94 -0.40
C TRP A 121 -14.44 16.63 -0.64
N VAL A 122 -13.79 16.05 0.37
CA VAL A 122 -12.36 15.77 0.33
C VAL A 122 -12.14 14.26 0.44
N VAL A 123 -11.45 13.70 -0.55
CA VAL A 123 -10.99 12.30 -0.56
C VAL A 123 -9.48 12.30 -0.68
N SER A 124 -8.81 11.48 0.12
CA SER A 124 -7.35 11.36 0.13
C SER A 124 -6.91 9.93 -0.13
N ALA A 125 -5.86 9.76 -0.93
CA ALA A 125 -5.24 8.48 -1.24
C ALA A 125 -3.91 8.38 -0.47
N PHE A 126 -3.78 7.41 0.45
CA PHE A 126 -2.62 7.26 1.33
C PHE A 126 -1.71 6.12 0.86
N LEU A 127 -0.50 6.46 0.46
CA LEU A 127 0.56 5.52 0.09
C LEU A 127 1.47 5.24 1.29
N PRO A 128 1.50 4.01 1.83
CA PRO A 128 2.49 3.63 2.84
C PRO A 128 3.89 3.68 2.21
N LEU A 129 4.81 4.43 2.82
CA LEU A 129 6.14 4.64 2.26
C LEU A 129 7.10 3.49 2.54
N ASP A 130 6.77 2.65 3.51
CA ASP A 130 7.64 1.54 3.94
C ASP A 130 7.70 0.41 2.89
N ILE A 131 6.77 0.40 1.91
CA ILE A 131 6.76 -0.57 0.80
C ILE A 131 7.95 -0.41 -0.16
N PHE A 132 8.66 0.72 -0.12
CA PHE A 132 9.80 0.99 -1.00
C PHE A 132 11.17 0.69 -0.34
N GLY A 133 11.19 0.19 0.90
CA GLY A 133 12.42 -0.05 1.65
C GLY A 133 13.17 1.22 2.08
N THR A 134 14.15 1.08 2.99
CA THR A 134 14.92 2.20 3.57
C THR A 134 15.92 2.86 2.61
N SER A 135 16.22 2.22 1.49
CA SER A 135 17.13 2.73 0.47
C SER A 135 16.34 3.29 -0.71
N GLY A 136 16.01 4.59 -0.63
CA GLY A 136 15.42 5.36 -1.73
C GLY A 136 16.34 5.56 -2.94
N ARG A 137 17.05 4.50 -3.40
CA ARG A 137 17.84 4.50 -4.62
C ARG A 137 17.32 3.43 -5.57
N ILE A 138 16.78 3.89 -6.69
CA ILE A 138 16.48 3.07 -7.86
C ILE A 138 17.82 2.54 -8.42
N PRO A 139 17.98 1.22 -8.63
CA PRO A 139 19.10 0.69 -9.39
C PRO A 139 19.04 1.26 -10.82
N GLY A 140 19.98 2.13 -11.20
CA GLY A 140 20.08 2.68 -12.57
C GLY A 140 20.26 4.20 -12.68
N GLN A 141 20.14 4.97 -11.60
CA GLN A 141 20.58 6.36 -11.63
C GLN A 141 22.11 6.44 -11.64
N MET A 142 22.69 6.58 -12.84
CA MET A 142 24.07 7.05 -13.01
C MET A 142 24.21 8.38 -12.27
N THR A 143 24.92 8.35 -11.15
CA THR A 143 25.36 9.58 -10.47
C THR A 143 26.38 10.26 -11.38
N GLY A 144 25.94 11.26 -12.14
CA GLY A 144 26.81 12.24 -12.78
C GLY A 144 27.50 13.09 -11.71
N SER A 145 28.46 12.50 -10.99
CA SER A 145 29.40 13.21 -10.15
C SER A 145 30.27 14.06 -11.07
N ARG A 146 30.03 15.38 -11.09
CA ARG A 146 31.00 16.34 -11.65
C ARG A 146 32.29 16.26 -10.82
N SER A 147 33.24 15.49 -11.33
CA SER A 147 34.60 15.37 -10.81
C SER A 147 35.34 16.71 -10.89
N ARG A 148 35.69 17.29 -9.73
CA ARG A 148 36.82 18.22 -9.65
C ARG A 148 38.10 17.41 -9.64
N PHE A 149 38.96 17.67 -10.63
CA PHE A 149 40.33 17.18 -10.68
C PHE A 149 41.14 17.79 -9.54
N LEU A 150 41.78 16.95 -8.72
CA LEU A 150 43.08 17.27 -8.12
C LEU A 150 43.94 16.00 -8.14
N ARG A 151 45.01 16.03 -8.94
CA ARG A 151 46.06 15.01 -8.96
C ARG A 151 47.03 15.27 -7.80
N ALA A 152 47.32 14.24 -7.02
CA ALA A 152 48.58 14.11 -6.30
C ALA A 152 49.00 12.63 -6.30
N ARG A 153 50.22 12.34 -6.77
CA ARG A 153 50.84 11.02 -6.74
C ARG A 153 51.82 10.96 -5.56
N ALA A 154 51.84 9.83 -4.84
CA ALA A 154 53.06 9.26 -4.25
C ALA A 154 52.89 7.74 -4.02
N ARG A 155 54.00 7.00 -4.19
CA ARG A 155 54.16 5.54 -4.29
C ARG A 155 54.15 4.87 -2.90
N GLY A 156 53.64 3.64 -2.73
CA GLY A 156 54.43 2.39 -2.78
C GLY A 156 53.82 1.30 -1.84
N PRO A 157 54.18 0.01 -1.96
CA PRO A 157 53.28 -1.12 -1.65
C PRO A 157 53.62 -1.90 -0.37
N ALA A 158 52.64 -2.64 0.17
CA ALA A 158 52.87 -3.81 1.03
C ALA A 158 51.65 -4.77 1.00
N ALA A 159 51.91 -6.06 1.18
CA ALA A 159 51.12 -7.20 0.73
C ALA A 159 50.42 -7.97 1.88
N LYS A 160 49.58 -8.95 1.46
CA LYS A 160 49.08 -10.16 2.18
C LYS A 160 48.02 -9.85 3.28
N SER A 161 46.96 -10.63 3.54
CA SER A 161 46.52 -11.98 3.16
C SER A 161 45.16 -12.25 3.86
N GLY A 162 44.30 -13.13 3.31
CA GLY A 162 43.37 -13.95 4.11
C GLY A 162 41.87 -13.67 3.98
N ARG A 163 41.15 -14.60 3.32
CA ARG A 163 39.71 -14.91 3.46
C ARG A 163 39.61 -16.31 4.12
N PRO A 164 38.42 -16.90 4.37
CA PRO A 164 37.21 -16.41 5.07
C PRO A 164 36.65 -17.51 6.03
N THR A 165 35.68 -17.22 6.90
CA THR A 165 34.67 -18.17 7.48
C THR A 165 33.80 -17.37 8.46
N SER A 166 32.49 -17.55 8.64
CA SER A 166 31.64 -18.74 8.55
C SER A 166 30.16 -18.35 8.34
N VAL A 167 29.41 -19.30 7.77
CA VAL A 167 27.95 -19.31 7.62
C VAL A 167 27.35 -19.95 8.87
N THR A 168 26.23 -19.43 9.38
CA THR A 168 25.32 -20.23 10.23
C THR A 168 23.87 -19.88 9.89
N ARG A 169 23.15 -20.93 9.47
CA ARG A 169 21.74 -21.00 9.13
C ARG A 169 20.98 -21.39 10.39
N TRP A 170 19.88 -20.72 10.70
CA TRP A 170 18.92 -21.17 11.72
C TRP A 170 17.65 -21.69 11.04
N ARG A 171 17.08 -22.71 11.69
CA ARG A 171 15.95 -23.55 11.27
C ARG A 171 14.65 -22.78 11.17
#